data_AF-A0A2T2TSB2-F1
#
_entry.id   AF-A0A2T2TSB2-F1
#
_cell.length_a   1.000
_cell.length_b   1.000
_cell.length_c   1.000
_cell.angle_alpha   90.00
_cell.angle_beta   90.00
_cell.angle_gamma   90.00
#
_symmetry.space_group_name_H-M   'P 1'
#
loop_
_entity.id
_entity.type
_entity.pdbx_description
1 polymer ?
#
loop_
_entity_poly.entity_id
_entity_poly.type
_entity_poly.pdbx_seq_one_letter_code
_entity_poly.pdbx_strand_id
1 'polypeptide(L)'
;MQFSHDVVIVGAGGAGLMSALYAKEGGADVAVVSKLHPLRSHTGAAQGGISAALGNEEEDHWLWHAFDTVKGSDYLGDQDAIETLCQDAVRTIVELEHYGVPFSRNEEGKISQRRFGGHTRNFGETAVRRA
;
A
#
# COMPACT_ATOMS: atom_id res chain seq x y z
N MET A 1 -0.17 -12.24 35.34
CA MET A 1 -0.18 -13.28 34.27
C MET A 1 0.87 -12.90 33.25
N GLN A 2 1.53 -13.88 32.63
CA GLN A 2 2.51 -13.68 31.57
C GLN A 2 2.04 -14.46 30.34
N PHE A 3 2.11 -13.82 29.17
CA PHE A 3 1.81 -14.42 27.87
C PHE A 3 3.11 -14.47 27.04
N SER A 4 3.28 -15.51 26.23
CA SER A 4 4.46 -15.73 25.40
C SER A 4 4.03 -16.10 23.99
N HIS A 5 4.58 -15.40 23.00
CA HIS A 5 4.33 -15.56 21.56
C HIS A 5 5.63 -15.24 20.81
N ASP A 6 5.80 -15.76 19.60
CA ASP A 6 6.97 -15.47 18.77
C ASP A 6 6.97 -14.01 18.29
N VAL A 7 5.78 -13.49 17.95
CA VAL A 7 5.59 -12.12 17.47
C VAL A 7 4.42 -11.47 18.22
N VAL A 8 4.66 -10.25 18.72
CA VAL A 8 3.61 -9.41 19.31
C VAL A 8 3.47 -8.13 18.48
N ILE A 9 2.29 -7.92 17.90
CA ILE A 9 1.95 -6.75 17.09
C ILE A 9 1.05 -5.82 17.90
N VAL A 10 1.48 -4.56 18.04
CA VAL A 10 0.72 -3.53 18.74
C VAL A 10 0.02 -2.63 17.73
N GLY A 11 -1.27 -2.86 17.53
CA GLY A 11 -2.15 -2.14 16.62
C GLY A 11 -2.79 -3.04 15.57
N ALA A 12 -4.11 -2.92 15.39
CA ALA A 12 -4.90 -3.68 14.42
C ALA A 12 -5.45 -2.81 13.28
N GLY A 13 -4.61 -1.89 12.76
CA GLY A 13 -4.85 -1.19 11.50
C GLY A 13 -4.35 -2.01 10.31
N GLY A 14 -4.40 -1.45 9.10
CA GLY A 14 -3.96 -2.16 7.88
C GLY A 14 -2.56 -2.75 7.99
N ALA A 15 -1.57 -1.94 8.42
CA ALA A 15 -0.20 -2.40 8.59
C ALA A 15 -0.06 -3.54 9.62
N GLY A 16 -0.72 -3.43 10.77
CA GLY A 16 -0.64 -4.45 11.83
C GLY A 16 -1.32 -5.75 11.45
N LEU A 17 -2.47 -5.70 10.77
CA LEU A 17 -3.17 -6.89 10.29
C LEU A 17 -2.43 -7.58 9.15
N MET A 18 -1.87 -6.82 8.18
CA MET A 18 -1.02 -7.40 7.14
C MET A 18 0.24 -8.04 7.74
N SER A 19 0.89 -7.37 8.70
CA SER A 19 2.05 -7.94 9.39
C SER A 19 1.69 -9.24 10.13
N ALA A 20 0.52 -9.28 10.78
CA ALA A 20 0.04 -10.46 11.49
C ALA A 20 -0.25 -11.62 10.54
N LEU A 21 -0.86 -11.33 9.39
CA LEU A 21 -1.15 -12.31 8.34
C LEU A 21 0.14 -12.96 7.83
N TYR A 22 1.09 -12.15 7.36
CA TYR A 22 2.37 -12.66 6.84
C TYR A 22 3.20 -13.40 7.90
N ALA A 23 3.26 -12.88 9.13
CA ALA A 23 3.95 -13.58 10.23
C ALA A 23 3.30 -14.95 10.51
N LYS A 24 1.96 -15.01 10.46
CA LYS A 24 1.23 -16.26 10.67
C LYS A 24 1.41 -17.25 9.52
N GLU A 25 1.40 -16.78 8.27
CA GLU A 25 1.71 -17.60 7.08
C GLU A 25 3.14 -18.15 7.12
N GLY A 26 4.08 -17.38 7.68
CA GLY A 26 5.44 -17.83 7.99
C GLY A 26 5.55 -18.84 9.13
N GLY A 27 4.43 -19.21 9.78
CA GLY A 27 4.37 -20.24 10.83
C GLY A 27 4.53 -19.71 12.26
N ALA A 28 4.64 -18.41 12.47
CA ALA A 28 4.82 -17.84 13.81
C ALA A 28 3.54 -17.96 14.66
N ASP A 29 3.72 -18.07 15.98
CA ASP A 29 2.67 -17.75 16.95
C ASP A 29 2.58 -16.24 17.16
N VAL A 30 1.42 -15.65 16.84
CA VAL A 30 1.26 -14.19 16.71
C VAL A 30 0.15 -13.70 17.64
N ALA A 31 0.48 -12.73 18.48
CA ALA A 31 -0.50 -11.97 19.24
C ALA A 31 -0.68 -10.56 18.66
N VAL A 32 -1.93 -10.19 18.38
CA VAL A 32 -2.29 -8.82 17.97
C VAL A 32 -2.99 -8.14 19.13
N VAL A 33 -2.39 -7.06 19.64
CA VAL A 33 -2.92 -6.26 20.73
C VAL A 33 -3.39 -4.93 20.18
N SER A 34 -4.67 -4.59 20.38
CA SER A 34 -5.22 -3.32 19.90
C SER A 34 -6.10 -2.69 20.97
N LYS A 35 -5.97 -1.36 21.14
CA LYS A 35 -6.83 -0.56 22.03
C LYS A 35 -8.25 -0.36 21.48
N LEU A 36 -8.46 -0.65 20.19
CA LEU A 36 -9.75 -0.56 19.50
C LEU A 36 -10.06 -1.90 18.84
N HIS A 37 -11.34 -2.17 18.61
CA HIS A 37 -11.76 -3.22 17.69
C HIS A 37 -11.13 -2.96 16.30
N PRO A 38 -10.58 -3.97 15.58
CA PRO A 38 -9.79 -3.77 14.36
C PRO A 38 -10.46 -2.88 13.29
N LEU A 39 -11.76 -3.10 13.04
CA LEU A 39 -12.55 -2.30 12.08
C LEU A 39 -12.78 -0.83 12.50
N ARG A 40 -12.36 -0.42 13.70
CA ARG A 40 -12.42 0.96 14.19
C ARG A 40 -11.05 1.66 14.15
N SER A 41 -10.02 0.99 13.65
CA SER A 41 -8.72 1.60 13.34
C SER A 41 -8.88 2.70 12.28
N HIS A 42 -8.03 3.72 12.33
CA HIS A 42 -8.17 4.88 11.43
C HIS A 42 -7.97 4.55 9.94
N THR A 43 -7.34 3.41 9.62
CA THR A 43 -7.30 2.86 8.25
C THR A 43 -8.69 2.80 7.60
N GLY A 44 -9.74 2.49 8.37
CA GLY A 44 -11.11 2.44 7.85
C GLY A 44 -11.70 3.80 7.43
N ALA A 45 -11.03 4.92 7.74
CA ALA A 45 -11.43 6.25 7.31
C ALA A 45 -10.73 6.73 6.04
N ALA A 46 -9.80 5.94 5.48
CA ALA A 46 -9.12 6.29 4.23
C ALA A 46 -10.11 6.30 3.04
N GLN A 47 -10.04 7.35 2.22
CA GLN A 47 -10.93 7.54 1.05
C GLN A 47 -10.15 7.64 -0.27
N GLY A 48 -8.86 7.98 -0.19
CA GLY A 48 -8.01 8.38 -1.31
C GLY A 48 -7.81 7.31 -2.38
N GLY A 49 -7.75 6.04 -2.01
CA GLY A 49 -7.14 5.01 -2.83
C GLY A 49 -5.73 4.71 -2.36
N ILE A 50 -5.01 3.89 -3.11
CA ILE A 50 -3.66 3.42 -2.78
C ILE A 50 -2.83 3.46 -4.06
N SER A 51 -1.72 4.21 -4.03
CA SER A 51 -0.90 4.46 -5.21
C SER A 51 -0.08 3.24 -5.61
N ALA A 52 -0.24 2.76 -6.85
CA ALA A 52 0.63 1.75 -7.46
C ALA A 52 0.72 1.96 -8.98
N ALA A 53 1.89 1.80 -9.56
CA ALA A 53 2.10 1.94 -11.01
C ALA A 53 1.61 0.70 -11.78
N LEU A 54 0.31 0.41 -11.69
CA LEU A 54 -0.31 -0.75 -12.35
C LEU A 54 -0.35 -0.63 -13.88
N GLY A 55 -0.36 0.60 -14.40
CA GLY A 55 -0.46 0.86 -15.84
C GLY A 55 -1.83 0.48 -16.45
N ASN A 56 -2.90 0.48 -15.66
CA ASN A 56 -4.22 0.01 -16.11
C ASN A 56 -5.00 1.07 -16.90
N GLU A 57 -4.72 2.35 -16.69
CA GLU A 57 -5.40 3.48 -17.35
C GLU A 57 -4.54 4.09 -18.47
N GLU A 58 -3.24 4.15 -18.24
CA GLU A 58 -2.21 4.67 -19.13
C GLU A 58 -0.86 4.08 -18.70
N GLU A 59 0.17 4.16 -19.56
CA GLU A 59 1.50 3.67 -19.22
C GLU A 59 2.01 4.34 -17.93
N ASP A 60 2.52 3.53 -17.00
CA ASP A 60 3.12 3.98 -15.75
C ASP A 60 4.28 3.06 -15.37
N HIS A 61 5.25 3.58 -14.63
CA HIS A 61 6.43 2.84 -14.20
C HIS A 61 6.71 3.11 -12.72
N TRP A 62 7.14 2.07 -11.99
CA TRP A 62 7.48 2.21 -10.57
C TRP A 62 8.54 3.29 -10.32
N LEU A 63 9.46 3.50 -11.28
CA LEU A 63 10.51 4.51 -11.17
C LEU A 63 9.97 5.93 -11.25
N TRP A 64 8.89 6.18 -12.00
CA TRP A 64 8.20 7.47 -11.99
C TRP A 64 7.49 7.70 -10.66
N HIS A 65 6.88 6.66 -10.09
CA HIS A 65 6.33 6.71 -8.74
C HIS A 65 7.42 7.04 -7.71
N ALA A 66 8.57 6.36 -7.75
CA ALA A 66 9.69 6.62 -6.86
C ALA A 66 10.22 8.05 -7.01
N PHE A 67 10.36 8.55 -8.24
CA PHE A 67 10.73 9.95 -8.48
C PHE A 67 9.77 10.93 -7.82
N ASP A 68 8.46 10.74 -8.01
CA ASP A 68 7.43 11.60 -7.41
C ASP A 68 7.48 11.52 -5.87
N THR A 69 7.72 10.35 -5.30
CA THR A 69 7.85 10.15 -3.85
C THR A 69 9.10 10.83 -3.29
N VAL A 70 10.26 10.68 -3.95
CA VAL A 70 11.50 11.36 -3.54
C VAL A 70 11.32 12.88 -3.61
N LYS A 71 10.83 13.41 -4.73
CA LYS A 71 10.54 14.83 -4.90
C LYS A 71 9.50 15.33 -3.89
N GLY A 72 8.42 14.57 -3.69
CA GLY A 72 7.34 14.91 -2.77
C GLY A 72 7.75 14.87 -1.30
N SER A 73 8.76 14.07 -0.96
CA SER A 73 9.40 14.05 0.37
C SER A 73 10.33 15.24 0.62
N ASP A 74 10.45 16.16 -0.35
CA ASP A 74 11.45 17.24 -0.35
C ASP A 74 12.88 16.71 -0.19
N TYR A 75 13.16 15.55 -0.80
CA TYR A 75 14.44 14.84 -0.73
C TYR A 75 14.90 14.43 0.68
N LEU A 76 13.99 14.44 1.66
CA LEU A 76 14.26 13.97 3.02
C LEU A 76 13.91 12.49 3.23
N GLY A 77 13.24 11.85 2.26
CA GLY A 77 12.92 10.44 2.32
C GLY A 77 14.11 9.55 1.98
N ASP A 78 14.27 8.48 2.76
CA ASP A 78 15.27 7.43 2.50
C ASP A 78 14.94 6.70 1.19
N GLN A 79 15.81 6.87 0.19
CA GLN A 79 15.49 6.46 -1.19
C GLN A 79 15.45 4.94 -1.38
N ASP A 80 16.17 4.18 -0.56
CA ASP A 80 16.14 2.72 -0.53
C ASP A 80 14.79 2.18 -0.02
N ALA A 81 14.21 2.83 0.99
CA ALA A 81 12.87 2.53 1.47
C ALA A 81 11.80 2.91 0.44
N ILE A 82 11.95 4.07 -0.22
CA ILE A 82 11.05 4.53 -1.29
C ILE A 82 11.10 3.58 -2.49
N GLU A 83 12.29 3.16 -2.91
CA GLU A 83 12.47 2.19 -3.99
C GLU A 83 11.72 0.90 -3.69
N THR A 84 11.93 0.34 -2.49
CA THR A 84 11.25 -0.89 -2.04
C THR A 84 9.73 -0.70 -2.08
N LEU A 85 9.21 0.40 -1.51
CA LEU A 85 7.78 0.72 -1.50
C LEU A 85 7.20 0.76 -2.93
N CYS A 86 7.85 1.48 -3.83
CA CYS A 86 7.33 1.71 -5.18
C CYS A 86 7.41 0.47 -6.07
N GLN A 87 8.45 -0.36 -5.92
CA GLN A 87 8.57 -1.65 -6.61
C GLN A 87 7.52 -2.66 -6.12
N ASP A 88 7.35 -2.77 -4.80
CA ASP A 88 6.43 -3.75 -4.22
C ASP A 88 4.95 -3.37 -4.36
N ALA A 89 4.64 -2.08 -4.51
CA ALA A 89 3.26 -1.57 -4.56
C ALA A 89 2.37 -2.31 -5.57
N VAL A 90 2.88 -2.62 -6.77
CA VAL A 90 2.12 -3.34 -7.81
C VAL A 90 1.73 -4.74 -7.32
N ARG A 91 2.70 -5.49 -6.80
CA ARG A 91 2.48 -6.84 -6.27
C ARG A 91 1.50 -6.81 -5.10
N THR A 92 1.68 -5.89 -4.16
CA THR A 92 0.82 -5.77 -2.98
C THR A 92 -0.63 -5.44 -3.35
N ILE A 93 -0.87 -4.57 -4.34
CA ILE A 93 -2.24 -4.25 -4.77
C ILE A 93 -2.92 -5.44 -5.46
N VAL A 94 -2.19 -6.19 -6.28
CA VAL A 94 -2.70 -7.42 -6.90
C VAL A 94 -3.03 -8.48 -5.83
N GLU A 95 -2.18 -8.62 -4.81
CA GLU A 95 -2.46 -9.52 -3.68
C GLU A 95 -3.73 -9.11 -2.92
N LEU A 96 -3.91 -7.83 -2.62
CA LEU A 96 -5.13 -7.32 -1.99
C LEU A 96 -6.37 -7.60 -2.84
N GLU A 97 -6.25 -7.51 -4.16
CA GLU A 97 -7.34 -7.88 -5.08
C GLU A 97 -7.68 -9.37 -4.98
N HIS A 98 -6.68 -10.25 -4.93
CA HIS A 98 -6.88 -11.69 -4.72
C HIS A 98 -7.44 -12.04 -3.33
N TYR A 99 -7.17 -11.23 -2.30
CA TYR A 99 -7.84 -11.33 -1.00
C TYR A 99 -9.30 -10.83 -1.02
N GLY A 100 -9.78 -10.30 -2.15
CA GLY A 100 -11.16 -9.90 -2.35
C GLY A 100 -11.45 -8.44 -2.03
N VAL A 101 -10.43 -7.57 -1.98
CA VAL A 101 -10.67 -6.12 -1.84
C VAL A 101 -11.49 -5.63 -3.06
N PRO A 102 -12.65 -4.98 -2.84
CA PRO A 102 -13.57 -4.63 -3.92
C PRO A 102 -13.13 -3.34 -4.64
N PHE A 103 -12.01 -3.40 -5.35
CA PHE A 103 -11.57 -2.28 -6.18
C PHE A 103 -12.58 -1.97 -7.29
N SER A 104 -12.82 -0.68 -7.53
CA SER A 104 -13.56 -0.21 -8.70
C SER A 104 -12.85 -0.67 -9.98
N ARG A 105 -13.63 -0.88 -11.05
CA ARG A 105 -13.13 -1.43 -12.31
C ARG A 105 -13.24 -0.42 -13.44
N ASN A 106 -12.26 -0.44 -14.34
CA ASN A 106 -12.33 0.29 -15.60
C ASN A 106 -13.14 -0.49 -16.64
N GLU A 107 -13.28 0.05 -17.86
CA GLU A 107 -14.06 -0.58 -18.94
C GLU A 107 -13.52 -1.95 -19.37
N GLU A 108 -12.22 -2.21 -19.14
CA GLU A 108 -11.55 -3.48 -19.42
C GLU A 108 -11.68 -4.50 -18.26
N GLY A 109 -12.31 -4.14 -17.14
CA GLY A 109 -12.43 -4.98 -15.95
C GLY A 109 -11.18 -5.01 -15.07
N LYS A 110 -10.16 -4.19 -15.35
CA LYS A 110 -8.97 -4.03 -14.50
C LYS A 110 -9.25 -3.07 -13.34
N ILE A 111 -8.38 -3.05 -12.33
CA ILE A 111 -8.44 -2.08 -11.23
C ILE A 111 -8.37 -0.68 -11.81
N SER A 112 -9.40 0.13 -11.59
CA SER A 112 -9.43 1.52 -12.05
C SER A 112 -8.48 2.38 -11.21
N GLN A 113 -7.77 3.30 -11.88
CA GLN A 113 -6.87 4.25 -11.23
C GLN A 113 -7.32 5.69 -11.49
N ARG A 114 -7.07 6.60 -10.53
CA ARG A 114 -7.42 8.02 -10.63
C ARG A 114 -6.22 8.95 -10.48
N ARG A 115 -6.42 10.20 -10.89
CA ARG A 115 -5.45 11.27 -10.66
C ARG A 115 -5.39 11.58 -9.17
N PHE A 116 -4.18 11.83 -8.68
CA PHE A 116 -3.93 12.32 -7.33
C PHE A 116 -2.82 13.37 -7.36
N GLY A 117 -2.69 14.15 -6.29
CA GLY A 117 -1.70 15.21 -6.21
C GLY A 117 -0.27 14.65 -6.32
N GLY A 118 0.56 15.27 -7.14
CA GLY A 118 1.99 14.93 -7.24
C GLY A 118 2.32 13.69 -8.07
N HIS A 119 1.35 13.03 -8.71
CA HIS A 119 1.61 11.87 -9.56
C HIS A 119 1.88 12.29 -11.01
N THR A 120 3.06 11.98 -11.53
CA THR A 120 3.51 12.31 -12.88
C THR A 120 4.16 11.13 -13.61
N ARG A 121 4.20 11.21 -14.94
CA ARG A 121 4.99 10.35 -15.81
C ARG A 121 6.23 11.08 -16.33
N ASN A 122 7.21 10.33 -16.83
CA ASN A 122 8.46 10.86 -17.38
C ASN A 122 9.16 11.86 -16.45
N PHE A 123 9.28 11.53 -15.16
CA PHE A 123 10.02 12.33 -14.18
C PHE A 123 9.53 13.79 -14.04
N GLY A 124 8.21 13.99 -13.88
CA GLY A 124 7.63 15.31 -13.64
C GLY A 124 6.98 15.98 -14.84
N GLU A 125 6.94 15.32 -16.01
CA GLU A 125 6.50 15.95 -17.26
C GLU A 125 4.99 16.20 -17.30
N THR A 126 4.18 15.19 -17.00
CA THR A 126 2.72 15.28 -17.12
C THR A 126 2.05 14.43 -16.05
N ALA A 127 0.90 14.88 -15.55
CA ALA A 127 0.18 14.16 -14.51
C ALA A 127 -0.40 12.82 -15.02
N VAL A 128 -0.37 11.79 -14.17
CA VAL A 128 -0.78 10.40 -14.49
C VAL A 128 -1.81 9.87 -13.47
N ARG A 129 -2.64 8.89 -13.86
CA ARG A 129 -3.54 8.15 -12.95
C ARG A 129 -2.79 7.00 -12.26
N ARG A 130 -2.69 7.04 -10.93
CA ARG A 130 -1.93 6.04 -10.14
C ARG A 130 -2.62 5.58 -8.85
N ALA A 131 -3.58 6.35 -8.32
CA ALA A 131 -4.24 6.10 -7.04
C ALA A 131 -5.54 5.30 -7.16
#